data_AF-A0A1F6B307-F1
#
_entry.id   AF-A0A1F6B307-F1
#
_cell.length_a   1.000
_cell.length_b   1.000
_cell.length_c   1.000
_cell.angle_alpha   90.00
_cell.angle_beta   90.00
_cell.angle_gamma   90.00
#
_symmetry.space_group_name_H-M   'P 1'
#
loop_
_entity.id
_entity.type
_entity.pdbx_description
1 polymer ?
#
loop_
_entity_poly.entity_id
_entity_poly.type
_entity_poly.pdbx_seq_one_letter_code
_entity_poly.pdbx_strand_id
1 'polypeptide(L)' 'MQKIHDLKKRLADREVIIMDGATGTEIQRRGIKTTLPLWSAGPLFTHPHVIKEIHRIYQSRCGNYNYKHV' A
#
# COMPACT_ATOMS: atom_id res chain seq x y z
N MET A 1 7.91 19.23 1.87
CA MET A 1 7.64 19.32 3.34
C MET A 1 6.16 19.48 3.71
N GLN A 2 5.28 19.92 2.81
CA GLN A 2 3.84 20.13 3.09
C GLN A 2 3.07 18.84 3.45
N LYS A 3 3.25 17.74 2.69
CA LYS A 3 2.54 16.46 2.92
C LYS A 3 2.81 15.78 4.27
N ILE A 4 4.03 15.93 4.82
CA ILE A 4 4.36 15.36 6.14
C ILE A 4 3.71 16.19 7.27
N HIS A 5 3.61 17.51 7.11
CA HIS A 5 2.90 18.36 8.08
C HIS A 5 1.41 18.04 8.12
N ASP A 6 0.82 17.73 6.96
CA ASP A 6 -0.57 17.30 6.84
C ASP A 6 -0.83 16.01 7.63
N LEU A 7 0.02 14.98 7.48
CA LEU A 7 -0.14 13.72 8.23
C LEU A 7 -0.07 13.91 9.75
N LYS A 8 0.91 14.69 10.24
CA LYS A 8 1.06 14.93 11.69
C LYS A 8 -0.18 15.58 12.30
N LYS A 9 -0.78 16.53 11.58
CA LYS A 9 -2.01 17.20 12.01
C LYS A 9 -3.17 16.20 12.08
N ARG A 10 -3.40 15.43 11.02
CA ARG A 10 -4.49 14.43 10.95
C ARG A 10 -4.39 13.39 12.07
N LEU A 11 -3.17 12.96 12.41
CA LEU A 11 -2.92 12.07 13.56
C LEU A 11 -3.26 12.75 14.89
N ALA A 12 -2.85 14.02 15.09
CA ALA A 12 -3.16 14.78 16.30
C ALA A 12 -4.67 15.00 16.48
N ASP A 13 -5.37 15.22 15.37
CA ASP A 13 -6.84 15.38 15.30
C ASP A 13 -7.59 14.04 15.43
N ARG A 14 -6.86 12.92 15.63
CA ARG A 14 -7.38 11.54 15.73
C ARG A 14 -8.26 11.14 14.55
N GLU A 15 -7.94 11.65 13.36
CA GLU A 15 -8.60 11.20 12.14
C GLU A 15 -8.31 9.72 11.89
N VAL A 16 -9.30 9.02 11.35
CA VAL A 16 -9.08 7.66 10.84
C VAL A 16 -8.25 7.75 9.56
N ILE A 17 -7.10 7.08 9.56
CA ILE A 17 -6.19 7.03 8.42
C ILE A 17 -6.13 5.59 7.90
N ILE A 18 -6.63 5.36 6.68
CA ILE A 18 -6.44 4.08 5.99
C ILE A 18 -5.04 4.02 5.38
N MET A 19 -4.38 2.88 5.61
CA MET A 19 -3.14 2.49 4.96
C MET A 19 -3.41 1.39 3.92
N ASP A 20 -2.44 1.13 3.05
CA ASP A 20 -2.50 -0.02 2.16
C ASP A 20 -2.33 -1.36 2.91
N GLY A 21 -2.60 -2.44 2.20
CA GLY A 21 -2.52 -3.80 2.75
C GLY A 21 -1.21 -4.51 2.42
N ALA A 22 -1.19 -5.83 2.61
CA ALA A 22 0.01 -6.66 2.47
C ALA A 22 0.48 -6.82 1.00
N THR A 23 1.38 -5.94 0.55
CA THR A 23 1.92 -5.96 -0.83
C THR A 23 2.69 -7.24 -1.18
N GLY A 24 3.49 -7.81 -0.27
CA GLY A 24 4.23 -9.05 -0.53
C GLY A 24 3.30 -10.24 -0.82
N THR A 25 2.25 -10.40 -0.01
CA THR A 25 1.21 -11.43 -0.22
C THR A 25 0.50 -11.23 -1.56
N GLU A 26 0.24 -9.98 -1.94
CA GLU A 26 -0.39 -9.66 -3.23
C GLU A 26 0.51 -9.98 -4.44
N ILE A 27 1.83 -9.80 -4.33
CA ILE A 27 2.79 -10.24 -5.35
C ILE A 27 2.76 -11.77 -5.46
N GLN A 28 2.81 -12.46 -4.33
CA GLN A 28 2.83 -13.92 -4.26
C GLN A 28 1.52 -14.53 -4.81
N ARG A 29 0.37 -13.90 -4.54
CA ARG A 29 -0.95 -14.29 -5.07
C ARG A 29 -1.03 -14.21 -6.60
N ARG A 30 -0.20 -13.38 -7.23
CA ARG A 30 -0.07 -13.26 -8.69
C ARG A 30 0.92 -14.27 -9.29
N GLY A 31 1.39 -15.24 -8.49
CA GLY A 31 2.30 -16.29 -8.93
C GLY A 31 3.77 -15.87 -9.04
N ILE A 32 4.12 -14.67 -8.59
CA ILE A 32 5.50 -14.17 -8.62
C ILE A 32 6.24 -14.68 -7.38
N LYS A 33 7.42 -15.26 -7.58
CA LYS A 33 8.26 -15.78 -6.49
C LYS A 33 8.76 -14.62 -5.60
N THR A 34 8.46 -14.73 -4.31
CA THR A 34 8.88 -13.80 -3.25
C THR A 34 9.78 -14.53 -2.24
N THR A 35 10.85 -15.17 -2.73
CA THR A 35 11.76 -15.97 -1.90
C THR A 35 12.52 -15.12 -0.88
N LEU A 36 12.76 -15.69 0.30
CA LEU A 36 13.57 -15.09 1.35
C LEU A 36 15.04 -15.52 1.24
N PRO A 37 16.02 -14.69 1.68
CA PRO A 37 15.85 -13.27 2.04
C PRO A 37 15.63 -12.40 0.79
N LEU A 38 15.13 -11.17 0.96
CA LEU A 38 14.84 -10.19 -0.11
C LEU A 38 13.60 -10.49 -0.98
N TRP A 39 12.48 -10.84 -0.32
CA TRP A 39 11.19 -11.13 -0.95
C TRP A 39 10.72 -10.08 -1.98
N SER A 40 11.13 -8.81 -1.82
CA SER A 40 10.75 -7.70 -2.69
C SER A 40 11.75 -7.42 -3.81
N ALA A 41 13.05 -7.74 -3.64
CA ALA A 41 14.09 -7.30 -4.57
C ALA A 41 13.90 -7.88 -5.97
N GLY A 42 13.73 -9.19 -6.09
CA GLY A 42 13.51 -9.85 -7.38
C GLY A 42 12.31 -9.27 -8.15
N PRO A 43 11.11 -9.24 -7.55
CA PRO A 43 9.93 -8.63 -8.17
C PRO A 43 10.09 -7.14 -8.48
N LEU A 44 10.83 -6.37 -7.66
CA LEU A 44 11.10 -4.94 -7.93
C LEU A 44 11.87 -4.73 -9.23
N PHE A 45 12.86 -5.58 -9.52
CA PHE A 45 13.62 -5.48 -10.77
C PHE A 45 12.88 -6.08 -11.96
N THR A 46 12.20 -7.21 -11.77
CA THR A 46 11.62 -8.01 -12.87
C THR A 46 10.18 -7.67 -13.21
N HIS A 47 9.39 -7.23 -12.23
CA HIS A 47 7.95 -6.96 -12.36
C HIS A 47 7.53 -5.62 -11.71
N PRO A 48 8.22 -4.49 -11.97
CA PRO A 48 7.89 -3.20 -11.35
C PRO A 48 6.48 -2.71 -11.70
N HIS A 49 5.93 -3.13 -12.84
CA HIS A 49 4.57 -2.80 -13.26
C HIS A 49 3.51 -3.44 -12.35
N VAL A 50 3.71 -4.70 -11.93
CA VAL A 50 2.80 -5.40 -11.01
C VAL A 50 2.77 -4.71 -9.65
N ILE A 51 3.93 -4.27 -9.16
CA ILE A 51 4.01 -3.56 -7.88
C ILE A 51 3.28 -2.22 -7.96
N LYS A 52 3.45 -1.45 -9.04
CA LYS A 52 2.70 -0.21 -9.28
C LYS A 52 1.20 -0.46 -9.35
N GLU A 53 0.77 -1.55 -10.00
CA GLU A 53 -0.63 -1.92 -10.09
C GLU A 53 -1.24 -2.24 -8.72
N ILE A 54 -0.53 -3.00 -7.88
CA ILE A 54 -0.96 -3.30 -6.50
C ILE A 54 -1.20 -2.01 -5.71
N HIS A 55 -0.25 -1.06 -5.75
CA HIS A 55 -0.43 0.23 -5.06
C HIS A 55 -1.60 1.06 -5.63
N ARG A 56 -1.83 1.02 -6.95
CA ARG A 56 -3.00 1.70 -7.56
C ARG A 56 -4.32 1.08 -7.11
N ILE A 57 -4.38 -0.24 -6.96
CA ILE A 57 -5.56 -0.95 -6.43
C ILE A 57 -5.82 -0.54 -4.99
N TYR A 58 -4.79 -0.46 -4.15
CA TYR A 58 -4.96 0.05 -2.79
C TYR A 58 -5.41 1.51 -2.79
N GLN A 59 -4.78 2.37 -3.59
CA GLN A 59 -5.18 3.78 -3.70
C GLN A 59 -6.67 3.94 -4.05
N SER A 60 -7.16 3.20 -5.05
CA SER A 60 -8.58 3.29 -5.47
C SER A 60 -9.52 2.72 -4.41
N ARG A 61 -9.14 1.64 -3.72
CA ARG A 61 -9.95 1.05 -2.64
C ARG A 61 -9.98 1.96 -1.43
N CYS A 62 -8.83 2.34 -0.89
CA CYS A 62 -8.67 3.23 0.26
C CYS A 62 -9.37 4.58 0.05
N GLY A 63 -9.32 5.14 -1.16
CA GLY A 63 -9.99 6.40 -1.50
C GLY A 63 -11.52 6.30 -1.59
N ASN A 64 -12.08 5.09 -1.72
CA ASN A 64 -13.52 4.86 -1.87
C ASN A 64 -14.21 4.38 -0.57
N TYR A 65 -13.48 4.26 0.55
CA TYR A 65 -14.08 3.87 1.82
C TYR A 65 -14.75 5.07 2.50
N ASN A 66 -16.07 4.97 2.70
CA ASN A 66 -16.84 5.87 3.57
C ASN A 66 -16.90 5.28 4.98
N TYR A 67 -16.25 5.96 5.94
CA TYR A 67 -16.09 5.52 7.33
C TYR A 67 -17.34 5.65 8.22
N LYS A 68 -18.55 5.71 7.65
CA LYS A 68 -19.77 5.98 8.43
C LYS A 68 -20.20 4.85 9.39
N HIS A 69 -19.40 3.80 9.55
CA HIS A 69 -19.79 2.60 10.30
C HIS A 69 -18.65 1.97 11.14
N VAL A 70 -17.64 2.75 11.54
CA VAL A 70 -16.67 2.35 12.58
C VAL A 70 -16.85 3.19 13.83
#